data_AF-A0A0R3SZR3-F1
#
_entry.id   AF-A0A0R3SZR3-F1
#
_cell.length_a   1.000
_cell.length_b   1.000
_cell.length_c   1.000
_cell.angle_alpha   90.00
_cell.angle_beta   90.00
_cell.angle_gamma   90.00
#
_symmetry.space_group_name_H-M   'P 1'
#
loop_
_entity.id
_entity.type
_entity.pdbx_description
1 polymer ?
#
loop_
_entity_poly.entity_id
_entity_poly.type
_entity_poly.pdbx_seq_one_letter_code
_entity_poly.pdbx_strand_id
1 'polypeptide(L)'
;MQILYKIWFEHEKQEADAAGYELSENQILKEWESCMKVATSNNEPLEQIHIFILANIFRRPIVVYSVKSVSSVADDLPLAYSNFQGIPHERF
;
A
#
# COMPACT_ATOMS: atom_id res chain seq x y z
N MET A 1 -5.90 -13.49 9.96
CA MET A 1 -4.97 -12.34 10.00
C MET A 1 -3.59 -12.67 9.42
N GLN A 2 -2.97 -13.81 9.74
CA GLN A 2 -1.60 -14.11 9.26
C GLN A 2 -1.45 -14.14 7.72
N ILE A 3 -2.49 -14.52 6.99
CA ILE A 3 -2.46 -14.53 5.52
C ILE A 3 -2.36 -13.11 4.91
N LEU A 4 -3.08 -12.14 5.47
CA LEU A 4 -3.07 -10.75 4.99
C LEU A 4 -1.72 -10.08 5.27
N TYR A 5 -1.17 -10.32 6.46
CA TYR A 5 0.18 -9.88 6.81
C TYR A 5 1.23 -10.44 5.83
N LYS A 6 1.14 -11.74 5.51
CA LYS A 6 2.09 -12.38 4.59
C LYS A 6 2.03 -11.79 3.18
N ILE A 7 0.83 -11.61 2.63
CA ILE A 7 0.63 -11.00 1.30
C ILE A 7 1.18 -9.58 1.27
N TRP A 8 0.83 -8.77 2.27
CA TRP A 8 1.33 -7.40 2.39
C TRP A 8 2.86 -7.36 2.55
N PHE A 9 3.43 -8.21 3.39
CA PHE A 9 4.87 -8.28 3.62
C PHE A 9 5.65 -8.72 2.37
N GLU A 10 5.14 -9.69 1.61
CA GLU A 10 5.75 -10.13 0.35
C GLU A 10 5.78 -8.99 -0.68
N HIS A 11 4.72 -8.17 -0.74
CA HIS A 11 4.69 -6.96 -1.58
C HIS A 11 5.71 -5.91 -1.12
N GLU A 12 5.75 -5.55 0.17
CA GLU A 12 6.72 -4.58 0.70
C GLU A 12 8.16 -5.05 0.47
N LYS A 13 8.43 -6.35 0.61
CA LYS A 13 9.74 -6.90 0.33
C LYS A 13 10.14 -6.75 -1.14
N GLN A 14 9.21 -7.00 -2.08
CA GLN A 14 9.49 -6.82 -3.51
C GLN A 14 9.81 -5.36 -3.85
N GLU A 15 9.07 -4.42 -3.28
CA GLU A 15 9.32 -2.98 -3.47
C GLU A 15 10.67 -2.56 -2.88
N ALA A 16 11.01 -3.05 -1.68
CA ALA A 16 12.29 -2.79 -1.03
C ALA A 16 13.48 -3.37 -1.83
N ASP A 17 13.35 -4.61 -2.30
CA ASP A 17 14.34 -5.28 -3.15
C ASP A 17 14.53 -4.49 -4.47
N ALA A 18 13.44 -4.00 -5.08
CA ALA A 18 13.49 -3.20 -6.30
C ALA A 18 14.14 -1.82 -6.08
N ALA A 19 13.97 -1.24 -4.89
CA ALA A 19 14.58 0.04 -4.50
C ALA A 19 15.99 -0.11 -3.89
N GLY A 20 16.46 -1.34 -3.67
CA GLY A 20 17.81 -1.63 -3.18
C GLY A 20 18.03 -1.34 -1.70
N TYR A 21 17.00 -1.48 -0.86
CA TYR A 21 17.13 -1.35 0.60
C TYR A 21 16.59 -2.59 1.34
N GLU A 22 17.10 -2.81 2.55
CA GLU A 22 16.64 -3.90 3.42
C GLU A 22 15.59 -3.42 4.42
N LEU A 23 14.58 -4.25 4.64
CA LEU A 23 13.52 -4.01 5.61
C LEU A 23 13.93 -4.45 7.02
N SER A 24 13.79 -3.56 8.00
CA SER A 24 13.92 -3.94 9.41
C SER A 24 12.64 -4.59 9.92
N GLU A 25 12.76 -5.74 10.59
CA GLU A 25 11.61 -6.42 11.22
C GLU A 25 10.81 -5.51 12.16
N ASN A 26 11.50 -4.66 12.93
CA ASN A 26 10.85 -3.72 13.84
C ASN A 26 10.09 -2.60 13.11
N GLN A 27 10.55 -2.19 11.93
CA GLN A 27 9.86 -1.18 11.12
C GLN A 27 8.60 -1.78 10.51
N ILE A 28 8.72 -2.97 9.91
CA ILE A 28 7.62 -3.70 9.28
C ILE A 28 6.49 -4.00 10.26
N LEU A 29 6.81 -4.42 11.49
CA LEU A 29 5.78 -4.67 12.50
C LEU A 29 5.04 -3.39 12.88
N LYS A 30 5.74 -2.26 13.02
CA LYS A 30 5.12 -0.97 13.34
C LYS A 30 4.23 -0.46 12.21
N GLU A 31 4.67 -0.62 10.96
CA GLU A 31 3.89 -0.24 9.78
C GLU A 31 2.61 -1.09 9.68
N TRP A 32 2.73 -2.40 9.90
CA TRP A 32 1.57 -3.28 9.95
C TRP A 32 0.58 -2.92 11.08
N GLU A 33 1.09 -2.61 12.28
CA GLU A 33 0.27 -2.11 13.38
C GLU A 33 -0.43 -0.79 13.04
N SER A 34 0.26 0.11 12.34
CA SER A 34 -0.32 1.36 11.86
C SER A 34 -1.47 1.11 10.88
N CYS A 35 -1.29 0.21 9.90
CA CYS A 35 -2.35 -0.22 8.98
C CYS A 35 -3.58 -0.74 9.73
N MET A 36 -3.38 -1.62 10.71
CA MET A 36 -4.50 -2.14 11.52
C MET A 36 -5.19 -1.03 12.33
N LYS A 37 -4.41 -0.10 12.88
CA LYS A 37 -4.95 1.01 13.68
C LYS A 37 -5.85 1.92 12.84
N VAL A 38 -5.42 2.32 11.63
CA VAL A 38 -6.22 3.19 10.76
C VAL A 38 -7.51 2.51 10.31
N ALA A 39 -7.50 1.19 10.08
CA ALA A 39 -8.70 0.42 9.74
C ALA A 39 -9.79 0.42 10.84
N THR A 40 -9.41 0.68 12.10
CA THR A 40 -10.33 0.74 13.26
C THR A 40 -10.70 2.15 13.67
N SER A 41 -10.06 3.16 13.09
CA SER A 41 -10.22 4.57 13.44
C SER A 41 -11.17 5.25 12.47
N ASN A 42 -12.02 6.16 12.97
CA ASN A 42 -12.94 6.91 12.11
C ASN A 42 -12.20 8.04 11.39
N ASN A 43 -12.49 8.21 10.10
CA ASN A 43 -11.98 9.30 9.24
C ASN A 43 -10.45 9.35 9.08
N GLU A 44 -9.74 8.24 9.30
CA GLU A 44 -8.32 8.13 8.96
C GLU A 44 -8.14 7.72 7.48
N PRO A 45 -7.11 8.21 6.79
CA PRO A 45 -6.81 7.79 5.43
C PRO A 45 -6.41 6.31 5.41
N LEU A 46 -6.92 5.59 4.41
CA LEU A 46 -6.64 4.18 4.20
C LEU A 46 -5.62 3.98 3.08
N GLU A 47 -4.79 2.96 3.26
CA GLU A 47 -3.73 2.58 2.32
C GLU A 47 -4.16 1.49 1.31
N GLN A 48 -3.27 1.15 0.37
CA GLN A 48 -3.53 0.22 -0.74
C GLN A 48 -4.01 -1.17 -0.28
N ILE A 49 -3.47 -1.68 0.83
CA ILE A 49 -3.87 -2.98 1.41
C ILE A 49 -5.35 -2.99 1.82
N HIS A 50 -5.91 -1.85 2.23
CA HIS A 50 -7.32 -1.74 2.59
C HIS A 50 -8.21 -1.84 1.36
N ILE A 51 -7.77 -1.32 0.21
CA ILE A 51 -8.49 -1.47 -1.07
C ILE A 51 -8.50 -2.94 -1.50
N PHE A 52 -7.36 -3.64 -1.36
CA PHE A 52 -7.28 -5.08 -1.62
C PHE A 52 -8.22 -5.89 -0.72
N ILE A 53 -8.22 -5.62 0.58
CA ILE A 53 -9.12 -6.28 1.53
C ILE A 53 -10.58 -5.98 1.18
N LEU A 54 -10.90 -4.72 0.84
CA LEU A 54 -12.24 -4.31 0.46
C LEU A 54 -12.74 -5.02 -0.80
N ALA A 55 -11.88 -5.20 -1.81
CA ALA A 55 -12.20 -5.97 -3.02
C ALA A 55 -12.56 -7.43 -2.69
N ASN A 56 -11.84 -8.03 -1.73
CA ASN A 56 -12.12 -9.39 -1.25
C ASN A 56 -13.44 -9.46 -0.46
N ILE A 57 -13.73 -8.46 0.38
CA ILE A 57 -15.01 -8.38 1.12
C ILE A 57 -16.19 -8.30 0.15
N PHE A 58 -16.12 -7.42 -0.85
CA PHE A 58 -17.18 -7.28 -1.84
C PHE A 58 -17.21 -8.41 -2.86
N ARG A 59 -16.16 -9.24 -2.91
CA ARG A 59 -15.96 -10.29 -3.92
C ARG A 59 -16.08 -9.72 -5.34
N ARG A 60 -15.56 -8.51 -5.53
CA ARG A 60 -15.60 -7.76 -6.78
C ARG A 60 -14.26 -7.06 -7.01
N PRO A 61 -13.67 -7.16 -8.22
CA PRO A 61 -12.48 -6.39 -8.55
C PRO A 61 -12.75 -4.89 -8.41
N ILE A 62 -11.79 -4.17 -7.85
CA ILE A 62 -11.77 -2.70 -7.78
C ILE A 62 -10.70 -2.22 -8.74
N VAL A 63 -11.01 -1.24 -9.59
CA VAL A 63 -10.04 -0.60 -10.49
C VAL A 63 -9.78 0.80 -9.98
N VAL A 64 -8.51 1.09 -9.67
CA VAL A 64 -8.10 2.39 -9.14
C VAL A 64 -7.39 3.18 -10.24
N TYR A 65 -7.97 4.31 -10.63
CA TYR A 65 -7.35 5.28 -11.53
C TYR A 65 -6.74 6.40 -10.69
N SER A 66 -5.42 6.57 -10.77
CA SER A 66 -4.68 7.59 -10.02
C SER A 66 -3.53 8.15 -10.88
N VAL A 67 -2.91 9.22 -10.41
CA VAL A 67 -1.66 9.74 -10.97
C VAL A 67 -0.52 8.76 -10.68
N LYS A 68 0.50 8.74 -11.55
CA LYS A 68 1.70 7.90 -11.39
C LYS A 68 2.73 8.48 -10.43
N SER A 69 2.77 9.81 -10.32
CA SER A 69 3.70 10.53 -9.47
C SER A 69 3.04 11.79 -8.94
N VAL A 70 3.43 12.19 -7.74
CA VAL A 70 3.12 13.50 -7.19
C VAL A 70 4.29 14.41 -7.54
N SER A 71 4.03 15.51 -8.26
CA SER A 71 5.05 16.49 -8.62
C SER A 71 5.13 17.62 -7.60
N SER A 72 6.32 18.22 -7.50
CA SER A 72 6.54 19.47 -6.78
C SER A 72 5.84 20.61 -7.49
N VAL A 73 5.08 21.42 -6.76
CA VAL A 73 4.41 22.60 -7.33
C VAL A 73 5.40 23.66 -7.81
N ALA A 74 6.62 23.68 -7.23
CA ALA A 74 7.63 24.69 -7.55
C ALA A 74 8.40 24.37 -8.84
N ASP A 75 8.81 23.10 -9.01
CA ASP A 75 9.79 22.71 -10.03
C ASP A 75 9.27 21.60 -10.96
N ASP A 76 8.02 21.15 -10.76
CA ASP A 76 7.35 20.05 -11.48
C ASP A 76 8.09 18.69 -11.47
N LEU A 77 9.14 18.57 -10.65
CA LEU A 77 9.89 17.34 -10.45
C LEU A 77 9.10 16.32 -9.61
N PRO A 78 9.18 15.02 -9.91
CA PRO A 78 8.50 13.98 -9.15
C PRO A 78 9.05 13.91 -7.73
N LEU A 79 8.20 14.15 -6.74
CA LEU A 79 8.50 14.03 -5.30
C LEU A 79 8.35 12.60 -4.81
N ALA A 80 7.31 11.91 -5.27
CA ALA A 80 7.01 10.54 -4.89
C ALA A 80 6.23 9.84 -6.01
N TYR A 81 6.45 8.53 -6.14
CA TYR A 81 5.59 7.68 -6.95
C TYR A 81 4.29 7.39 -6.21
N SER A 82 3.17 7.37 -6.95
CA SER A 82 1.86 7.01 -6.40
C SER A 82 1.59 5.55 -6.73
N ASN A 83 1.50 4.72 -5.68
CA ASN A 83 1.33 3.28 -5.81
C ASN A 83 -0.15 2.84 -5.88
N PHE A 84 -1.09 3.78 -6.03
CA PHE A 84 -2.51 3.44 -6.03
C PHE A 84 -3.06 2.99 -7.39
N GLN A 85 -2.45 3.38 -8.52
CA GLN A 85 -3.02 3.09 -9.84
C GLN A 85 -2.95 1.59 -10.18
N GLY A 86 -4.09 0.96 -10.52
CA GLY A 86 -4.12 -0.42 -11.02
C GLY A 86 -5.28 -1.26 -10.46
N ILE A 87 -5.16 -2.59 -10.63
CA ILE A 87 -6.07 -3.58 -10.06
C ILE A 87 -5.38 -4.17 -8.82
N PRO A 88 -5.90 -4.01 -7.60
CA PRO A 88 -5.24 -4.48 -6.38
C PRO A 88 -4.95 -5.98 -6.39
N HIS A 89 -5.81 -6.79 -7.01
CA HIS A 89 -5.63 -8.24 -7.14
C HIS A 89 -4.48 -8.66 -8.07
N GLU A 90 -3.99 -7.77 -8.92
CA GLU A 90 -2.80 -8.01 -9.76
C GLU A 90 -1.53 -7.49 -9.10
N ARG A 91 -1.67 -6.71 -8.02
CA ARG A 91 -0.56 -6.12 -7.25
C ARG A 91 -0.23 -6.86 -5.96
N PHE A 92 -1.15 -7.67 -5.43
CA PHE A 92 -0.99 -8.46 -4.21
C PHE A 92 -1.25 -9.94 -4.46
#